data_AF-A0A1M7CUR2-F1
#
_entry.id   AF-A0A1M7CUR2-F1
#
_cell.length_a   1.000
_cell.length_b   1.000
_cell.length_c   1.000
_cell.angle_alpha   90.00
_cell.angle_beta   90.00
_cell.angle_gamma   90.00
#
_symmetry.space_group_name_H-M   'P 1'
#
loop_
_entity.id
_entity.type
_entity.pdbx_description
1 polymer ?
#
loop_
_entity_poly.entity_id
_entity_poly.type
_entity_poly.pdbx_seq_one_letter_code
_entity_poly.pdbx_strand_id
1 'polypeptide(L)'
;MRIIVGFLLLVSMQLNAQNNTLNFFRENYIKAVSDKKLCLQMIKELEELKGEPIFLAYLGGLQSVKANHVFNPIKKLSTFNRGKSNIEKAVKLSPTNPEIRFIRLSIQKNIPGFLGYKSNIQEDIKLINSNQFAISSNVVLQHIEELIKK
;
A
#
# COMPACT_ATOMS: atom_id res chain seq x y z
N MET A 1 -4.45 39.92 6.89
CA MET A 1 -5.44 39.11 6.13
C MET A 1 -4.92 38.58 4.80
N ARG A 2 -4.38 39.40 3.88
CA ARG A 2 -3.89 38.94 2.56
C ARG A 2 -2.80 37.83 2.61
N ILE A 3 -1.85 37.94 3.54
CA ILE A 3 -0.77 36.93 3.70
C ILE A 3 -1.31 35.60 4.26
N ILE A 4 -2.26 35.66 5.21
CA ILE A 4 -2.90 34.47 5.80
C ILE A 4 -3.75 33.74 4.76
N VAL A 5 -4.48 34.49 3.91
CA VAL A 5 -5.27 33.92 2.81
C VAL A 5 -4.36 33.28 1.75
N GLY A 6 -3.23 33.92 1.41
CA GLY A 6 -2.24 33.33 0.49
C GLY A 6 -1.60 32.05 1.04
N PHE A 7 -1.29 32.01 2.34
CA PHE A 7 -0.77 30.82 3.00
C PHE A 7 -1.80 29.68 3.04
N LEU A 8 -3.07 29.97 3.34
CA LEU A 8 -4.17 29.00 3.31
C LEU A 8 -4.40 28.40 1.91
N LEU A 9 -4.25 29.19 0.85
CA LEU A 9 -4.36 28.72 -0.54
C LEU A 9 -3.20 27.82 -0.96
N LEU A 10 -1.98 28.07 -0.47
CA LEU A 10 -0.82 27.22 -0.76
C LEU A 10 -0.93 25.85 -0.07
N VAL A 11 -1.42 25.82 1.18
CA VAL A 11 -1.62 24.56 1.93
C VAL A 11 -2.69 23.69 1.26
N SER A 12 -3.80 24.27 0.78
CA SER A 12 -4.86 23.50 0.13
C SER A 12 -4.44 22.89 -1.21
N MET A 13 -3.56 23.56 -1.96
CA MET A 13 -2.97 23.02 -3.19
C MET A 13 -2.08 21.79 -2.93
N GLN A 14 -1.28 21.81 -1.85
CA GLN A 14 -0.42 20.69 -1.49
C GLN A 14 -1.22 19.45 -1.07
N LEU A 15 -2.30 19.64 -0.29
CA LEU A 15 -3.18 18.55 0.12
C LEU A 15 -3.90 17.90 -1.07
N ASN A 16 -4.36 18.69 -2.04
CA ASN A 16 -4.98 18.16 -3.26
C ASN A 16 -3.99 17.36 -4.13
N ALA A 17 -2.74 17.81 -4.22
CA ALA A 17 -1.70 17.08 -4.96
C ALA A 17 -1.42 15.71 -4.33
N GLN A 18 -1.26 15.64 -3.00
CA GLN A 18 -1.06 14.37 -2.29
C GLN A 18 -2.25 13.42 -2.43
N ASN A 19 -3.48 13.94 -2.36
CA ASN A 19 -4.69 13.14 -2.57
C ASN A 19 -4.74 12.53 -3.97
N ASN A 20 -4.40 13.30 -5.01
CA ASN A 20 -4.35 12.81 -6.39
C ASN A 20 -3.28 11.73 -6.56
N THR A 21 -2.09 11.94 -5.98
CA THR A 21 -0.99 10.96 -5.98
C THR A 21 -1.40 9.66 -5.29
N LEU A 22 -2.03 9.74 -4.11
CA LEU A 22 -2.48 8.54 -3.39
C LEU A 22 -3.59 7.80 -4.14
N ASN A 23 -4.52 8.52 -4.76
CA ASN A 23 -5.59 7.91 -5.57
C ASN A 23 -5.04 7.15 -6.77
N PHE A 24 -3.99 7.66 -7.42
CA PHE A 24 -3.30 6.92 -8.49
C PHE A 24 -2.81 5.54 -8.00
N PHE A 25 -2.20 5.46 -6.81
CA PHE A 25 -1.74 4.18 -6.27
C PHE A 25 -2.90 3.24 -5.92
N ARG A 26 -3.98 3.77 -5.32
CA ARG A 26 -5.18 3.00 -4.98
C ARG A 26 -5.83 2.35 -6.19
N GLU A 27 -6.01 3.11 -7.28
CA GLU A 27 -6.66 2.66 -8.51
C GLU A 27 -5.86 1.64 -9.31
N ASN A 28 -4.54 1.65 -9.14
CA ASN A 28 -3.61 0.85 -9.95
C ASN A 28 -2.97 -0.31 -9.19
N TYR A 29 -3.14 -0.38 -7.87
CA TYR A 29 -2.49 -1.40 -7.02
C TYR A 29 -2.81 -2.84 -7.46
N ILE A 30 -4.08 -3.16 -7.69
CA ILE A 30 -4.48 -4.51 -8.13
C ILE A 30 -4.08 -4.76 -9.59
N LYS A 31 -4.14 -3.74 -10.45
CA LYS A 31 -3.72 -3.84 -11.87
C LYS A 31 -2.23 -4.17 -12.01
N ALA A 32 -1.39 -3.64 -11.11
CA ALA A 32 0.04 -3.91 -11.09
C ALA A 32 0.39 -5.39 -10.86
N VAL A 33 -0.55 -6.21 -10.38
CA VAL A 33 -0.36 -7.67 -10.22
C VAL A 33 -0.13 -8.35 -11.57
N SER A 34 -0.87 -7.95 -12.61
CA SER A 34 -0.72 -8.49 -13.96
C SER A 34 0.09 -7.59 -14.89
N ASP A 35 0.24 -6.31 -14.58
CA ASP A 35 1.02 -5.36 -15.39
C ASP A 35 2.40 -5.07 -14.79
N LYS A 36 3.43 -5.69 -15.39
CA LYS A 36 4.83 -5.50 -15.00
C LYS A 36 5.33 -4.07 -15.19
N LYS A 37 4.94 -3.40 -16.28
CA LYS A 37 5.42 -2.05 -16.58
C LYS A 37 4.87 -1.05 -15.57
N LEU A 38 3.56 -1.14 -15.31
CA LEU A 38 2.87 -0.35 -14.30
C LEU A 38 3.46 -0.59 -12.91
N CYS A 39 3.67 -1.86 -12.52
CA CYS A 39 4.30 -2.20 -11.24
C CYS A 39 5.67 -1.53 -11.05
N LEU A 40 6.55 -1.62 -12.06
CA LEU A 40 7.89 -1.02 -11.98
C LEU A 40 7.86 0.51 -11.97
N GLN A 41 6.94 1.12 -12.73
CA GLN A 41 6.73 2.57 -12.72
C GLN A 41 6.29 3.05 -11.33
N MET A 42 5.25 2.45 -10.75
CA MET A 42 4.73 2.83 -9.44
C MET A 42 5.78 2.67 -8.34
N ILE A 43 6.59 1.60 -8.39
CA ILE A 43 7.71 1.42 -7.44
C ILE A 43 8.68 2.58 -7.53
N LYS A 44 9.07 2.99 -8.74
CA LYS A 44 10.01 4.11 -8.94
C LYS A 44 9.46 5.41 -8.36
N GLU A 45 8.20 5.73 -8.66
CA GLU A 45 7.53 6.93 -8.14
C GLU A 45 7.46 6.91 -6.60
N LEU A 46 7.13 5.77 -5.99
CA LEU A 46 7.07 5.62 -4.54
C LEU A 46 8.44 5.65 -3.85
N GLU A 47 9.52 5.29 -4.53
CA GLU A 47 10.89 5.44 -4.00
C GLU A 47 11.30 6.92 -3.88
N GLU A 48 10.71 7.79 -4.71
CA GLU A 48 10.91 9.24 -4.68
C GLU A 48 9.99 9.93 -3.64
N LEU A 49 8.77 9.40 -3.44
CA LEU A 49 7.80 9.87 -2.45
C LEU A 49 8.14 9.36 -1.03
N LYS A 50 9.15 9.98 -0.40
CA LYS A 50 9.52 9.71 1.00
C LYS A 50 8.56 10.40 1.97
N GLY A 51 8.28 9.78 3.11
CA GLY A 51 7.79 10.47 4.31
C GLY A 51 6.49 9.94 4.92
N GLU A 52 5.58 9.39 4.12
CA GLU A 52 4.28 8.94 4.63
C GLU A 52 4.20 7.40 4.76
N PRO A 53 3.70 6.87 5.90
CA PRO A 53 3.54 5.44 6.11
C PRO A 53 2.70 4.75 5.04
N ILE A 54 1.69 5.42 4.49
CA ILE A 54 0.82 4.84 3.46
C ILE A 54 1.57 4.60 2.14
N PHE A 55 2.40 5.55 1.68
CA PHE A 55 3.25 5.35 0.50
C PHE A 55 4.28 4.25 0.74
N LEU A 56 4.83 4.16 1.95
CA LEU A 56 5.73 3.08 2.32
C LEU A 56 5.04 1.71 2.27
N ALA A 57 3.78 1.62 2.69
CA ALA A 57 2.98 0.39 2.57
C ALA A 57 2.77 0.02 1.10
N TYR A 58 2.34 0.97 0.26
CA TYR A 58 2.18 0.74 -1.18
C TYR A 58 3.48 0.30 -1.85
N LEU A 59 4.60 0.93 -1.49
CA LEU A 59 5.93 0.55 -1.99
C LEU A 59 6.23 -0.91 -1.62
N GLY A 60 5.99 -1.29 -0.36
CA GLY A 60 6.22 -2.64 0.12
C GLY A 60 5.30 -3.68 -0.53
N GLY A 61 4.03 -3.35 -0.73
CA GLY A 61 3.06 -4.17 -1.46
C GLY A 61 3.50 -4.41 -2.90
N LEU A 62 3.84 -3.34 -3.63
CA LEU A 62 4.29 -3.45 -5.03
C LEU A 62 5.64 -4.14 -5.17
N GLN A 63 6.58 -3.95 -4.24
CA GLN A 63 7.81 -4.74 -4.19
C GLN A 63 7.53 -6.22 -3.96
N SER A 64 6.52 -6.57 -3.16
CA SER A 64 6.10 -7.97 -3.01
C SER A 64 5.48 -8.49 -4.31
N VAL A 65 4.63 -7.70 -4.98
CA VAL A 65 4.04 -8.02 -6.29
C VAL A 65 5.11 -8.19 -7.38
N LYS A 66 6.18 -7.38 -7.37
CA LYS A 66 7.30 -7.49 -8.31
C LYS A 66 7.95 -8.86 -8.31
N ALA A 67 7.86 -9.64 -7.23
CA ALA A 67 8.33 -11.02 -7.20
C ALA A 67 7.61 -11.93 -8.22
N ASN A 68 6.37 -11.62 -8.62
CA ASN A 68 5.65 -12.31 -9.69
C ASN A 68 6.23 -12.03 -11.08
N HIS A 69 6.88 -10.87 -11.25
CA HIS A 69 7.40 -10.36 -12.53
C HIS A 69 8.88 -10.70 -12.79
N VAL A 70 9.51 -11.43 -11.87
CA VAL A 70 10.93 -11.80 -11.88
C VAL A 70 11.05 -13.32 -12.05
N PHE A 71 11.95 -13.82 -12.88
CA PHE A 71 12.12 -15.28 -13.07
C PHE A 71 13.03 -15.92 -12.02
N ASN A 72 14.13 -15.25 -11.65
CA ASN A 72 15.15 -15.80 -10.76
C ASN A 72 14.64 -15.93 -9.31
N PRO A 73 14.65 -17.13 -8.69
CA PRO A 73 14.14 -17.37 -7.34
C PRO A 73 14.82 -16.56 -6.24
N ILE A 74 16.14 -16.37 -6.31
CA ILE A 74 16.90 -15.57 -5.35
C ILE A 74 16.45 -14.11 -5.43
N LYS A 75 16.29 -13.58 -6.65
CA LYS A 75 15.78 -12.22 -6.86
C LYS A 75 14.33 -12.08 -6.41
N LYS A 76 13.47 -13.10 -6.62
CA LYS A 76 12.10 -13.13 -6.10
C LYS A 76 12.09 -12.99 -4.57
N LEU A 77 12.87 -13.83 -3.88
CA LEU A 77 12.94 -13.85 -2.43
C LEU A 77 13.48 -12.52 -1.88
N SER A 78 14.56 -11.99 -2.45
CA SER A 78 15.10 -10.68 -2.07
C SER A 78 14.07 -9.55 -2.26
N THR A 79 13.36 -9.56 -3.39
CA THR A 79 12.34 -8.56 -3.73
C THR A 79 11.15 -8.64 -2.77
N PHE A 80 10.68 -9.85 -2.46
CA PHE A 80 9.66 -10.10 -1.44
C PHE A 80 10.10 -9.63 -0.05
N ASN A 81 11.31 -9.98 0.39
CA ASN A 81 11.81 -9.58 1.71
C ASN A 81 11.93 -8.07 1.87
N ARG A 82 12.34 -7.36 0.82
CA ARG A 82 12.35 -5.89 0.80
C ARG A 82 10.92 -5.34 0.94
N GLY A 83 9.97 -5.92 0.20
CA GLY A 83 8.56 -5.56 0.28
C GLY A 83 7.97 -5.76 1.68
N LYS A 84 8.15 -6.96 2.23
CA LYS A 84 7.78 -7.32 3.61
C LYS A 84 8.33 -6.32 4.63
N SER A 85 9.61 -5.99 4.55
CA SER A 85 10.24 -5.04 5.47
C SER A 85 9.59 -3.64 5.42
N ASN A 86 9.21 -3.17 4.23
CA ASN A 86 8.56 -1.87 4.07
C ASN A 86 7.13 -1.87 4.61
N ILE A 87 6.37 -2.94 4.36
CA ILE A 87 5.01 -3.11 4.91
C ILE A 87 5.06 -3.12 6.44
N GLU A 88 5.93 -3.94 7.04
CA GLU A 88 6.03 -4.03 8.50
C GLU A 88 6.47 -2.69 9.14
N LYS A 89 7.37 -1.96 8.46
CA LYS A 89 7.73 -0.61 8.89
C LYS A 89 6.54 0.36 8.81
N ALA A 90 5.75 0.30 7.74
CA ALA A 90 4.54 1.12 7.60
C ALA A 90 3.50 0.80 8.69
N VAL A 91 3.27 -0.48 8.99
CA VAL A 91 2.41 -0.92 10.10
C VAL A 91 2.91 -0.38 11.43
N LYS A 92 4.22 -0.44 11.70
CA LYS A 92 4.79 0.11 12.94
C LYS A 92 4.59 1.63 13.05
N LEU A 93 4.72 2.35 11.94
CA LEU A 93 4.58 3.81 11.92
C LEU A 93 3.13 4.28 12.03
N SER A 94 2.16 3.50 11.53
CA SER A 94 0.74 3.85 11.57
C SER A 94 -0.11 2.59 11.84
N PRO A 95 -0.08 2.09 13.09
CA PRO A 95 -0.64 0.77 13.42
C PRO A 95 -2.15 0.70 13.28
N THR A 96 -2.86 1.81 13.43
CA THR A 96 -4.33 1.87 13.37
C THR A 96 -4.87 2.17 11.97
N ASN A 97 -4.00 2.34 10.96
CA ASN A 97 -4.44 2.67 9.60
C ASN A 97 -4.94 1.42 8.87
N PRO A 98 -6.25 1.32 8.58
CA PRO A 98 -6.83 0.12 7.96
C PRO A 98 -6.37 -0.12 6.51
N GLU A 99 -6.01 0.92 5.75
CA GLU A 99 -5.53 0.78 4.37
C GLU A 99 -4.12 0.15 4.32
N ILE A 100 -3.25 0.51 5.27
CA ILE A 100 -1.95 -0.14 5.44
C ILE A 100 -2.12 -1.62 5.81
N ARG A 101 -3.08 -1.93 6.69
CA ARG A 101 -3.37 -3.31 7.11
C ARG A 101 -3.99 -4.11 5.97
N PHE A 102 -4.81 -3.49 5.13
CA PHE A 102 -5.28 -4.07 3.88
C PHE A 102 -4.12 -4.47 2.95
N ILE A 103 -3.14 -3.58 2.75
CA ILE A 103 -1.97 -3.89 1.93
C ILE A 103 -1.22 -5.09 2.50
N ARG A 104 -0.97 -5.13 3.82
CA ARG A 104 -0.34 -6.30 4.46
C ARG A 104 -1.15 -7.57 4.25
N LEU A 105 -2.44 -7.54 4.57
CA LEU A 105 -3.36 -8.66 4.40
C LEU A 105 -3.36 -9.19 2.96
N SER A 106 -3.35 -8.30 1.96
CA SER A 106 -3.31 -8.65 0.54
C SER A 106 -2.08 -9.51 0.21
N ILE A 107 -0.91 -9.18 0.76
CA ILE A 107 0.30 -9.97 0.54
C ILE A 107 0.22 -11.29 1.32
N GLN A 108 -0.15 -11.26 2.61
CA GLN A 108 -0.22 -12.46 3.44
C GLN A 108 -1.15 -13.54 2.85
N LYS A 109 -2.30 -13.16 2.28
CA LYS A 109 -3.26 -14.10 1.69
C LYS A 109 -2.79 -14.70 0.35
N ASN A 110 -1.91 -14.02 -0.38
CA ASN A 110 -1.54 -14.39 -1.76
C ASN A 110 -0.13 -15.00 -1.91
N ILE A 111 0.61 -15.19 -0.82
CA ILE A 111 1.95 -15.79 -0.86
C ILE A 111 1.96 -17.30 -0.50
N PRO A 112 2.98 -18.05 -0.96
CA PRO A 112 3.22 -19.42 -0.53
C PRO A 112 3.42 -19.53 0.99
N GLY A 113 2.85 -20.57 1.61
CA GLY A 113 2.89 -20.77 3.07
C GLY A 113 4.30 -20.91 3.64
N PHE A 114 5.23 -21.52 2.89
CA PHE A 114 6.62 -21.74 3.33
C PHE A 114 7.41 -20.43 3.54
N LEU A 115 6.92 -19.29 3.05
CA LEU A 115 7.54 -17.96 3.29
C LEU A 115 7.23 -17.39 4.67
N GLY A 116 6.34 -18.04 5.46
CA GLY A 116 6.15 -17.72 6.88
C GLY A 116 5.65 -16.29 7.14
N TYR A 117 4.82 -15.74 6.26
CA TYR A 117 4.25 -14.39 6.40
C TYR A 117 2.73 -14.43 6.33
N LYS A 118 2.13 -15.23 7.22
CA LYS A 118 0.67 -15.41 7.39
C LYS A 118 0.20 -15.21 8.83
N SER A 119 1.11 -14.83 9.74
CA SER A 119 0.86 -14.76 11.20
C SER A 119 -0.15 -13.70 11.61
N ASN A 120 -0.33 -12.64 10.82
CA ASN A 120 -1.13 -11.47 11.19
C ASN A 120 -2.45 -11.36 10.42
N ILE A 121 -2.86 -12.41 9.70
CA ILE A 121 -4.10 -12.39 8.89
C ILE A 121 -5.32 -12.02 9.74
N GLN A 122 -5.53 -12.71 10.87
CA GLN A 122 -6.69 -12.47 11.73
C GLN A 122 -6.66 -11.09 12.40
N GLU A 123 -5.46 -10.64 12.79
CA GLU A 123 -5.24 -9.33 13.37
C GLU A 123 -5.59 -8.22 12.38
N ASP A 124 -5.17 -8.35 11.12
CA ASP A 124 -5.43 -7.37 10.08
C ASP A 124 -6.92 -7.32 9.71
N ILE A 125 -7.58 -8.47 9.56
CA ILE A 125 -9.03 -8.53 9.31
C ILE A 125 -9.80 -7.81 10.43
N LYS A 126 -9.47 -8.10 11.69
CA LYS A 126 -10.13 -7.45 12.83
C LYS A 126 -9.92 -5.94 12.80
N LEU A 127 -8.69 -5.48 12.58
CA LEU A 127 -8.38 -4.05 12.57
C LEU A 127 -9.08 -3.31 11.43
N ILE A 128 -9.09 -3.90 10.22
CA ILE A 128 -9.78 -3.35 9.05
C ILE A 128 -11.27 -3.20 9.35
N ASN A 129 -11.93 -4.25 9.85
CA ASN A 129 -13.37 -4.21 10.15
C ASN A 129 -13.70 -3.17 11.22
N SER A 130 -12.87 -3.03 12.27
CA SER A 130 -13.10 -2.05 13.32
C SER A 130 -12.86 -0.59 12.89
N ASN A 131 -12.08 -0.35 11.83
CA ASN A 131 -11.68 0.99 11.40
C ASN A 131 -12.07 1.32 9.96
N GLN A 132 -12.95 0.54 9.32
CA GLN A 132 -13.30 0.70 7.90
C GLN A 132 -13.75 2.12 7.52
N PHE A 133 -14.39 2.85 8.45
CA PHE A 133 -14.85 4.22 8.26
C PHE A 133 -13.72 5.24 8.09
N ALA A 134 -12.48 4.89 8.46
CA ALA A 134 -11.31 5.72 8.23
C ALA A 134 -10.78 5.63 6.78
N ILE A 135 -11.31 4.71 5.97
CA ILE A 135 -10.96 4.56 4.55
C ILE A 135 -11.90 5.43 3.73
N SER A 136 -11.37 6.50 3.14
CA SER A 136 -12.15 7.41 2.29
C SER A 136 -12.29 6.94 0.83
N SER A 137 -11.48 5.95 0.41
CA SER A 137 -11.47 5.46 -0.97
C SER A 137 -12.42 4.28 -1.18
N ASN A 138 -13.46 4.49 -1.99
CA ASN A 138 -14.38 3.43 -2.41
C ASN A 138 -13.67 2.29 -3.14
N VAL A 139 -12.63 2.60 -3.91
CA VAL A 139 -11.82 1.59 -4.61
C VAL A 139 -11.12 0.66 -3.62
N VAL A 140 -10.55 1.22 -2.54
CA VAL A 140 -9.92 0.42 -1.48
C VAL A 140 -10.96 -0.43 -0.75
N LEU A 141 -12.12 0.14 -0.41
CA LEU A 141 -13.21 -0.57 0.25
C LEU A 141 -13.68 -1.77 -0.59
N GLN A 142 -13.87 -1.58 -1.90
CA GLN A 142 -14.24 -2.66 -2.81
C GLN A 142 -13.18 -3.78 -2.80
N HIS A 143 -11.90 -3.45 -2.91
CA HIS A 143 -10.82 -4.45 -2.86
C HIS A 143 -10.75 -5.18 -1.52
N ILE A 144 -11.03 -4.50 -0.40
CA ILE A 144 -11.10 -5.13 0.92
C ILE A 144 -12.22 -6.16 0.97
N GLU A 145 -13.42 -5.82 0.49
CA GLU A 145 -14.54 -6.75 0.45
C GLU A 145 -14.22 -7.99 -0.39
N GLU A 146 -13.67 -7.80 -1.59
CA GLU A 146 -13.26 -8.90 -2.46
C GLU A 146 -12.18 -9.78 -1.81
N LEU A 147 -11.25 -9.17 -1.09
CA LEU A 147 -10.17 -9.87 -0.41
C LEU A 147 -10.67 -10.67 0.80
N ILE A 148 -11.63 -10.15 1.58
CA ILE A 148 -12.16 -10.83 2.78
C ILE A 148 -13.11 -11.97 2.40
N LYS A 149 -13.88 -11.84 1.31
CA LYS A 149 -14.81 -12.89 0.83
C LYS A 149 -14.10 -14.15 0.32
N LYS A 150 -12.85 -14.02 -0.14
CA LYS A 150 -11.99 -15.14 -0.60
C LYS A 150 -11.40 -15.92 0.56
#